data_AF-A0A9W9CNL4-F1
#
_entry.id   AF-A0A9W9CNL4-F1
#
_cell.length_a   1.000
_cell.length_b   1.000
_cell.length_c   1.000
_cell.angle_alpha   90.00
_cell.angle_beta   90.00
_cell.angle_gamma   90.00
#
_symmetry.space_group_name_H-M   'P 1'
#
loop_
_entity.id
_entity.type
_entity.pdbx_description
1 polymer ?
#
loop_
_entity_poly.entity_id
_entity_poly.type
_entity_poly.pdbx_seq_one_letter_code
_entity_poly.pdbx_strand_id
1 'polypeptide(L)'
;MRYYHRSANAASSTPKLCPPVEDCYRQGYDRGGGFNSRKSSYNMAPKKKSKQDSKPIAPSQPAQRSPNWPPLTPLIPESDLAPHEVLPGQIVTISNFWTATLCKNYVAFLSSLPLTTTPGKPKKGDAVRVNDRYQIDDHAFAERLWSETSLKGLVTGATGDDDGLGLSETQRKELWGGEVIGLNPNIRIYRYSKGQFFDQHCTRVVPLERSLGPRMRTMDHADEL
;
A
#
# COMPACT_ATOMS: atom_id res chain seq x y z
N MET A 1 0.20 -38.25 -22.07
CA MET A 1 -0.19 -37.11 -22.93
C MET A 1 -1.66 -37.22 -23.28
N ARG A 2 -2.51 -36.36 -22.71
CA ARG A 2 -3.92 -36.23 -23.12
C ARG A 2 -4.21 -34.74 -23.29
N TYR A 3 -4.38 -34.34 -24.54
CA TYR A 3 -4.86 -33.04 -24.95
C TYR A 3 -6.36 -32.94 -24.65
N TYR A 4 -6.80 -31.85 -24.02
CA TYR A 4 -8.19 -31.42 -24.08
C TYR A 4 -8.27 -30.06 -24.76
N HIS A 5 -8.95 -30.06 -25.90
CA HIS A 5 -9.39 -28.90 -26.65
C HIS A 5 -10.49 -28.21 -25.84
N ARG A 6 -10.36 -26.91 -25.56
CA ARG A 6 -11.46 -26.09 -25.06
C ARG A 6 -11.82 -25.07 -26.13
N SER A 7 -12.98 -25.26 -26.75
CA SER A 7 -13.57 -24.32 -27.70
C SER A 7 -13.80 -22.96 -27.06
N ALA A 8 -13.46 -21.93 -27.82
CA ALA A 8 -13.70 -20.54 -27.54
C ALA A 8 -15.20 -20.22 -27.53
N ASN A 9 -15.66 -19.55 -26.48
CA ASN A 9 -16.79 -18.64 -26.57
C ASN A 9 -16.27 -17.26 -26.18
N ALA A 10 -15.98 -16.46 -27.20
CA ALA A 10 -15.60 -15.07 -27.07
C ALA A 10 -16.85 -14.22 -26.76
N ALA A 11 -17.03 -13.87 -25.48
CA ALA A 11 -17.75 -12.66 -25.13
C ALA A 11 -16.72 -11.53 -25.11
N SER A 12 -16.80 -10.67 -26.13
CA SER A 12 -16.05 -9.43 -26.25
C SER A 12 -16.30 -8.54 -25.03
N SER A 13 -15.35 -8.52 -24.09
CA SER A 13 -15.20 -7.43 -23.14
C SER A 13 -13.76 -6.95 -23.25
N THR A 14 -13.59 -5.83 -23.95
CA THR A 14 -12.32 -5.10 -23.96
C THR A 14 -11.92 -4.77 -22.51
N PRO A 15 -10.67 -5.02 -22.09
CA PRO A 15 -10.20 -4.52 -20.81
C PRO A 15 -10.19 -2.98 -20.90
N LYS A 16 -11.04 -2.32 -20.10
CA LYS A 16 -10.95 -0.87 -19.93
C LYS A 16 -9.61 -0.59 -19.23
N LEU A 17 -8.65 -0.06 -20.00
CA LEU A 17 -7.44 0.53 -19.43
C LEU A 17 -7.83 1.54 -18.35
N CYS A 18 -7.03 1.60 -17.28
CA CYS A 18 -7.14 2.64 -16.27
C CYS A 18 -7.25 4.01 -16.95
N PRO A 19 -8.22 4.86 -16.57
CA PRO A 19 -8.22 6.23 -17.04
C PRO A 19 -6.95 6.94 -16.52
N PRO A 20 -6.43 7.94 -17.26
CA PRO A 20 -5.29 8.73 -16.82
C PRO A 20 -5.52 9.30 -15.42
N VAL A 21 -4.45 9.47 -14.64
CA VAL A 21 -4.44 10.03 -13.27
C VAL A 21 -5.30 11.30 -13.11
N GLU A 22 -5.50 12.09 -14.17
CA GLU A 22 -6.31 13.31 -14.14
C GLU A 22 -7.82 13.07 -14.03
N ASP A 23 -8.34 11.93 -14.47
CA ASP A 23 -9.79 11.68 -14.48
C ASP A 23 -10.35 11.37 -13.08
N CYS A 24 -9.51 10.83 -12.17
CA CYS A 24 -9.87 10.71 -10.76
C CYS A 24 -10.04 12.09 -10.08
N TYR A 25 -9.43 13.15 -10.63
CA TYR A 25 -9.50 14.50 -10.09
C TYR A 25 -10.82 15.20 -10.44
N ARG A 26 -11.41 14.91 -11.61
CA ARG A 26 -12.60 15.61 -12.12
C ARG A 26 -13.92 15.24 -11.44
N GLN A 27 -14.05 14.02 -10.91
CA GLN A 27 -15.32 13.59 -10.28
C GLN A 27 -15.65 14.34 -8.97
N GLY A 28 -14.74 15.17 -8.45
CA GLY A 28 -14.93 15.93 -7.21
C GLY A 28 -15.35 17.39 -7.35
N TYR A 29 -15.26 18.01 -8.54
CA TYR A 29 -15.37 19.48 -8.67
C TYR A 29 -16.56 20.01 -9.46
N ASP A 30 -17.30 19.18 -10.19
CA ASP A 30 -18.50 19.63 -10.93
C ASP A 30 -19.78 19.35 -10.16
N ARG A 31 -20.08 20.24 -9.19
CA ARG A 31 -21.46 20.69 -8.95
C ARG A 31 -21.45 22.02 -8.20
N GLY A 32 -21.64 23.10 -8.95
CA GLY A 32 -21.73 24.46 -8.46
C GLY A 32 -22.88 24.69 -7.47
N GLY A 33 -22.62 25.59 -6.53
CA GLY A 33 -23.60 26.14 -5.59
C GLY A 33 -23.10 27.53 -5.15
N GLY A 34 -23.91 28.54 -5.44
CA GLY A 34 -23.51 29.95 -5.49
C GLY A 34 -22.99 30.56 -4.19
N PHE A 35 -22.07 31.50 -4.37
CA PHE A 35 -21.66 32.50 -3.40
C PHE A 35 -22.90 33.24 -2.85
N ASN A 36 -23.06 33.26 -1.52
CA ASN A 36 -23.91 34.26 -0.89
C ASN A 36 -23.15 34.91 0.28
N SER A 37 -22.82 36.18 0.06
CA SER A 37 -22.10 37.07 0.96
C SER A 37 -23.00 37.42 2.14
N ARG A 38 -22.57 37.13 3.37
CA ARG A 38 -23.08 37.80 4.58
C ARG A 38 -21.92 38.23 5.46
N LYS A 39 -21.73 39.55 5.49
CA LYS A 39 -20.94 40.29 6.48
C LYS A 39 -21.41 39.90 7.89
N SER A 40 -20.48 39.59 8.78
CA SER A 40 -20.74 39.62 10.22
C SER A 40 -19.59 40.35 10.92
N SER A 41 -19.99 41.45 11.55
CA SER A 41 -19.21 42.43 12.28
C SER A 41 -18.58 41.84 13.56
N TYR A 42 -17.32 42.17 13.80
CA TYR A 42 -16.66 41.98 15.09
C TYR A 42 -17.33 42.82 16.18
N ASN A 43 -17.66 42.20 17.32
CA ASN A 43 -17.94 42.89 18.58
C ASN A 43 -17.23 42.16 19.74
N MET A 44 -16.65 42.95 20.64
CA MET A 44 -15.78 42.53 21.74
C MET A 44 -16.52 42.37 23.08
N ALA A 45 -16.11 41.34 23.84
CA ALA A 45 -16.11 41.17 25.31
C ALA A 45 -17.42 40.82 26.06
N PRO A 46 -17.40 40.26 27.31
CA PRO A 46 -16.29 39.74 28.13
C PRO A 46 -16.47 38.31 28.73
N LYS A 47 -15.39 37.78 29.33
CA LYS A 47 -15.21 36.48 30.03
C LYS A 47 -16.27 36.15 31.11
N LYS A 48 -16.73 34.88 31.17
CA LYS A 48 -17.20 34.23 32.42
C LYS A 48 -16.84 32.74 32.50
N LYS A 49 -16.06 32.44 33.55
CA LYS A 49 -15.88 31.23 34.39
C LYS A 49 -16.01 29.82 33.78
N SER A 50 -14.88 29.10 33.85
CA SER A 50 -14.70 27.66 33.65
C SER A 50 -15.46 26.80 34.67
N LYS A 51 -16.26 25.85 34.18
CA LYS A 51 -16.62 24.62 34.89
C LYS A 51 -15.83 23.47 34.26
N GLN A 52 -15.02 22.80 35.07
CA GLN A 52 -14.40 21.52 34.71
C GLN A 52 -15.50 20.46 34.68
N ASP A 53 -15.87 20.02 33.48
CA ASP A 53 -16.55 18.74 33.30
C ASP A 53 -15.49 17.65 33.12
N SER A 54 -15.44 16.73 34.08
CA SER A 54 -14.67 15.49 34.02
C SER A 54 -15.23 14.60 32.90
N LYS A 55 -14.51 14.58 31.78
CA LYS A 55 -14.79 13.68 30.65
C LYS A 55 -14.64 12.22 31.11
N PRO A 56 -15.58 11.31 30.83
CA PRO A 56 -15.43 9.91 31.18
C PRO A 56 -14.23 9.31 30.44
N ILE A 57 -13.35 8.64 31.19
CA ILE A 57 -12.27 7.82 30.64
C ILE A 57 -12.92 6.69 29.86
N ALA A 58 -12.70 6.65 28.55
CA ALA A 58 -13.10 5.54 27.71
C ALA A 58 -12.43 4.25 28.23
N PRO A 59 -13.13 3.11 28.26
CA PRO A 59 -12.53 1.87 28.73
C PRO A 59 -11.31 1.52 27.88
N SER A 60 -10.17 1.33 28.53
CA SER A 60 -8.95 0.82 27.91
C SER A 60 -9.27 -0.51 27.24
N GLN A 61 -9.04 -0.61 25.93
CA GLN A 61 -9.12 -1.88 25.24
C GLN A 61 -8.15 -2.86 25.92
N PRO A 62 -8.55 -4.11 26.20
CA PRO A 62 -7.64 -5.10 26.73
C PRO A 62 -6.43 -5.21 25.80
N ALA A 63 -5.23 -5.17 26.36
CA ALA A 63 -3.98 -5.34 25.60
C ALA A 63 -4.09 -6.64 24.78
N GLN A 64 -4.26 -6.50 23.47
CA GLN A 64 -4.36 -7.66 22.59
C GLN A 64 -3.01 -8.35 22.60
N ARG A 65 -2.97 -9.58 23.12
CA ARG A 65 -1.76 -10.40 23.09
C ARG A 65 -1.44 -10.75 21.65
N SER A 66 -0.18 -10.61 21.26
CA SER A 66 0.31 -11.09 19.98
C SER A 66 -0.06 -12.56 19.75
N PRO A 67 -0.56 -12.93 18.56
CA PRO A 67 -0.70 -14.32 18.18
C PRO A 67 0.63 -15.05 18.30
N ASN A 68 0.56 -16.35 18.58
CA ASN A 68 1.74 -17.20 18.52
C ASN A 68 2.06 -17.52 17.05
N TRP A 69 2.71 -16.58 16.36
CA TRP A 69 3.12 -16.73 14.97
C TRP A 69 3.96 -18.02 14.79
N PRO A 70 3.65 -18.87 13.80
CA PRO A 70 4.48 -20.04 13.49
C PRO A 70 5.95 -19.63 13.22
N PRO A 71 6.91 -20.54 13.39
CA PRO A 71 8.28 -20.29 12.95
C PRO A 71 8.34 -20.00 11.45
N LEU A 72 9.22 -19.07 11.05
CA LEU A 72 9.47 -18.72 9.65
C LEU A 72 10.39 -19.73 8.95
N THR A 73 10.36 -21.01 9.32
CA THR A 73 11.27 -22.03 8.80
C THR A 73 10.51 -23.27 8.31
N PRO A 74 11.02 -23.99 7.29
CA PRO A 74 12.24 -23.72 6.51
C PRO A 74 12.04 -22.61 5.45
N LEU A 75 13.11 -21.83 5.21
CA LEU A 75 13.18 -20.79 4.18
C LEU A 75 13.86 -21.31 2.91
N ILE A 76 13.60 -20.61 1.80
CA ILE A 76 14.37 -20.77 0.57
C ILE A 76 15.67 -19.96 0.72
N PRO A 77 16.85 -20.51 0.36
CA PRO A 77 18.09 -19.75 0.34
C PRO A 77 17.96 -18.51 -0.54
N GLU A 78 18.58 -17.41 -0.12
CA GLU A 78 18.50 -16.16 -0.88
C GLU A 78 19.07 -16.28 -2.29
N SER A 79 20.12 -17.10 -2.48
CA SER A 79 20.72 -17.42 -3.78
C SER A 79 19.74 -18.05 -4.78
N ASP A 80 18.65 -18.63 -4.28
CA ASP A 80 17.64 -19.31 -5.09
C ASP A 80 16.42 -18.40 -5.34
N LEU A 81 16.49 -17.15 -4.90
CA LEU A 81 15.45 -16.13 -5.06
C LEU A 81 15.99 -14.97 -5.92
N ALA A 82 15.18 -14.53 -6.87
CA ALA A 82 15.49 -13.38 -7.71
C ALA A 82 14.28 -12.44 -7.77
N PRO A 83 14.42 -11.15 -7.43
CA PRO A 83 13.40 -10.16 -7.71
C PRO A 83 13.31 -9.92 -9.22
N HIS A 84 12.09 -9.72 -9.73
CA HIS A 84 11.82 -9.50 -11.15
C HIS A 84 10.86 -8.31 -11.33
N GLU A 85 11.24 -7.33 -12.15
CA GLU A 85 10.38 -6.22 -12.53
C GLU A 85 9.31 -6.66 -13.55
N VAL A 86 8.05 -6.64 -13.14
CA VAL A 86 6.91 -6.82 -14.05
C VAL A 86 6.55 -5.51 -14.75
N LEU A 87 6.75 -4.38 -14.05
CA LEU A 87 6.61 -3.04 -14.60
C LEU A 87 7.83 -2.22 -14.14
N PRO A 88 8.69 -1.77 -15.06
CA PRO A 88 9.93 -1.10 -14.70
C PRO A 88 9.71 0.09 -13.77
N GLY A 89 10.49 0.15 -12.68
CA GLY A 89 10.40 1.22 -11.69
C GLY A 89 9.12 1.25 -10.86
N GLN A 90 8.25 0.23 -10.94
CA GLN A 90 6.92 0.28 -10.32
C GLN A 90 6.47 -1.04 -9.66
N ILE A 91 6.65 -2.19 -10.33
CA ILE A 91 6.15 -3.48 -9.82
C ILE A 91 7.28 -4.51 -9.86
N VAL A 92 7.73 -4.90 -8.67
CA VAL A 92 8.70 -5.99 -8.45
C VAL A 92 7.98 -7.20 -7.87
N THR A 93 8.36 -8.39 -8.33
CA THR A 93 7.85 -9.67 -7.83
C THR A 93 9.01 -10.57 -7.41
N ILE A 94 8.82 -11.36 -6.35
CA ILE A 94 9.77 -12.38 -5.90
C ILE A 94 9.01 -13.70 -5.89
N SER A 95 9.32 -14.58 -6.84
CA SER A 95 8.66 -15.88 -6.96
C SER A 95 9.17 -16.85 -5.89
N ASN A 96 8.29 -17.71 -5.40
CA ASN A 96 8.64 -18.78 -4.45
C ASN A 96 9.35 -18.31 -3.17
N PHE A 97 9.06 -17.08 -2.71
CA PHE A 97 9.70 -16.49 -1.54
C PHE A 97 9.65 -17.39 -0.28
N TRP A 98 8.56 -18.12 -0.07
CA TRP A 98 8.41 -19.11 0.99
C TRP A 98 8.29 -20.53 0.44
N THR A 99 8.78 -21.49 1.20
CA THR A 99 8.58 -22.92 0.89
C THR A 99 7.07 -23.25 0.89
N ALA A 100 6.67 -24.24 0.07
CA ALA A 100 5.29 -24.70 0.04
C ALA A 100 4.79 -25.17 1.42
N THR A 101 5.68 -25.74 2.24
CA THR A 101 5.38 -26.15 3.62
C THR A 101 5.09 -24.93 4.51
N LEU A 102 5.93 -23.90 4.46
CA LEU A 102 5.74 -22.68 5.23
C LEU A 102 4.44 -21.97 4.85
N CYS A 103 4.14 -21.86 3.55
CA CYS A 103 2.87 -21.34 3.06
C CYS A 103 1.66 -22.10 3.63
N LYS A 104 1.68 -23.44 3.61
CA LYS A 104 0.58 -24.27 4.16
C LYS A 104 0.40 -24.04 5.66
N ASN A 105 1.50 -24.01 6.42
CA ASN A 105 1.47 -23.80 7.86
C ASN A 105 0.90 -22.43 8.22
N TYR A 106 1.35 -21.37 7.52
CA TYR A 106 0.83 -20.03 7.73
C TYR A 106 -0.63 -19.89 7.31
N VAL A 107 -1.05 -20.47 6.17
CA VAL A 107 -2.47 -20.44 5.76
C VAL A 107 -3.36 -21.13 6.80
N ALA A 108 -2.94 -22.28 7.34
CA ALA A 108 -3.69 -22.98 8.40
C ALA A 108 -3.78 -22.13 9.68
N PHE A 109 -2.67 -21.54 10.12
CA PHE A 109 -2.63 -20.66 11.28
C PHE A 109 -3.49 -19.40 11.09
N LEU A 110 -3.30 -18.67 9.99
CA LEU A 110 -4.02 -17.44 9.68
C LEU A 110 -5.54 -17.66 9.60
N SER A 111 -5.96 -18.86 9.17
CA SER A 111 -7.37 -19.25 9.12
C SER A 111 -8.00 -19.43 10.51
N SER A 112 -7.18 -19.66 11.55
CA SER A 112 -7.63 -19.79 12.94
C SER A 112 -7.77 -18.44 13.67
N LEU A 113 -7.25 -17.35 13.10
CA LEU A 113 -7.32 -16.02 13.70
C LEU A 113 -8.77 -15.50 13.71
N PRO A 114 -9.15 -14.65 14.69
CA PRO A 114 -10.50 -14.10 14.81
C PRO A 114 -10.71 -12.94 13.83
N LEU A 115 -10.81 -13.23 12.53
CA LEU A 115 -11.05 -12.22 11.51
C LEU A 115 -12.49 -11.68 11.62
N THR A 116 -12.64 -10.36 11.45
CA THR A 116 -13.95 -9.69 11.42
C THR A 116 -14.26 -9.19 10.02
N THR A 117 -15.46 -9.47 9.51
CA THR A 117 -15.90 -8.98 8.20
C THR A 117 -16.08 -7.46 8.21
N THR A 118 -15.47 -6.77 7.26
CA THR A 118 -15.62 -5.32 7.11
C THR A 118 -17.05 -4.95 6.74
N PRO A 119 -17.60 -3.84 7.26
CA PRO A 119 -18.90 -3.36 6.84
C PRO A 119 -18.91 -3.06 5.33
N GLY A 120 -19.86 -3.61 4.59
CA GLY A 120 -19.96 -3.42 3.13
C GLY A 120 -20.40 -2.02 2.69
N LYS A 121 -20.72 -1.11 3.63
CA LYS A 121 -21.05 0.29 3.33
C LYS A 121 -19.79 1.15 3.50
N PRO A 122 -19.15 1.62 2.41
CA PRO A 122 -17.98 2.47 2.52
C PRO A 122 -18.34 3.85 3.08
N LYS A 123 -17.35 4.54 3.66
CA LYS A 123 -17.46 5.97 3.93
C LYS A 123 -17.35 6.73 2.60
N LYS A 124 -17.86 7.97 2.57
CA LYS A 124 -17.72 8.83 1.38
C LYS A 124 -16.24 9.02 1.05
N GLY A 125 -15.85 8.64 -0.17
CA GLY A 125 -14.46 8.71 -0.65
C GLY A 125 -13.62 7.46 -0.40
N ASP A 126 -14.12 6.48 0.37
CA ASP A 126 -13.46 5.18 0.54
C ASP A 126 -13.94 4.21 -0.55
N ALA A 127 -13.04 3.36 -1.02
CA ALA A 127 -13.42 2.25 -1.89
C ALA A 127 -14.29 1.23 -1.15
N VAL A 128 -15.25 0.66 -1.88
CA VAL A 128 -16.09 -0.43 -1.38
C VAL A 128 -15.20 -1.64 -1.13
N ARG A 129 -15.37 -2.25 0.04
CA ARG A 129 -14.65 -3.46 0.44
C ARG A 129 -15.56 -4.36 1.25
N VAL A 130 -15.44 -5.64 0.95
CA VAL A 130 -16.06 -6.71 1.71
C VAL A 130 -14.99 -7.78 1.85
N ASN A 131 -14.31 -7.83 3.00
CA ASN A 131 -13.33 -8.87 3.32
C ASN A 131 -13.36 -9.19 4.81
N ASP A 132 -12.83 -10.34 5.20
CA ASP A 132 -12.55 -10.62 6.60
C ASP A 132 -11.18 -10.05 6.93
N ARG A 133 -11.08 -9.31 8.05
CA ARG A 133 -9.86 -8.61 8.45
C ARG A 133 -9.45 -8.98 9.87
N TYR A 134 -8.17 -9.23 10.03
CA TYR A 134 -7.49 -9.23 11.33
C TYR A 134 -6.36 -8.20 11.28
N GLN A 135 -6.16 -7.45 12.35
CA GLN A 135 -5.12 -6.45 12.45
C GLN A 135 -4.50 -6.50 13.84
N ILE A 136 -3.18 -6.41 13.88
CA ILE A 136 -2.42 -6.25 15.12
C ILE A 136 -1.19 -5.37 14.87
N ASP A 137 -0.73 -4.71 15.91
CA ASP A 137 0.58 -4.06 15.92
C ASP A 137 1.60 -5.02 16.58
N ASP A 138 2.56 -5.51 15.80
CA ASP A 138 3.54 -6.51 16.24
C ASP A 138 4.92 -6.24 15.64
N HIS A 139 5.69 -5.42 16.36
CA HIS A 139 7.06 -5.04 15.99
C HIS A 139 8.00 -6.25 15.89
N ALA A 140 7.88 -7.21 16.81
CA ALA A 140 8.76 -8.36 16.84
C ALA A 140 8.54 -9.25 15.62
N PHE A 141 7.28 -9.50 15.25
CA PHE A 141 6.98 -10.26 14.04
C PHE A 141 7.38 -9.53 12.76
N ALA A 142 7.15 -8.21 12.68
CA ALA A 142 7.60 -7.42 11.53
C ALA A 142 9.13 -7.46 11.35
N GLU A 143 9.88 -7.36 12.45
CA GLU A 143 11.34 -7.45 12.42
C GLU A 143 11.81 -8.85 12.00
N ARG A 144 11.19 -9.92 12.52
CA ARG A 144 11.51 -11.28 12.09
C ARG A 144 11.23 -11.51 10.60
N LEU A 145 10.09 -11.06 10.10
CA LEU A 145 9.77 -11.13 8.68
C LEU A 145 10.80 -10.37 7.83
N TRP A 146 11.28 -9.22 8.29
CA TRP A 146 12.26 -8.41 7.58
C TRP A 146 13.66 -9.03 7.59
N SER A 147 14.16 -9.36 8.78
CA SER A 147 15.58 -9.67 9.01
C SER A 147 15.90 -11.17 9.07
N GLU A 148 14.96 -12.03 9.47
CA GLU A 148 15.21 -13.49 9.51
C GLU A 148 14.94 -14.17 8.15
N THR A 149 14.23 -13.48 7.24
CA THR A 149 14.00 -13.95 5.87
C THR A 149 14.94 -13.26 4.89
N SER A 150 14.96 -13.71 3.63
CA SER A 150 15.70 -13.04 2.55
C SER A 150 15.12 -11.69 2.11
N LEU A 151 14.01 -11.22 2.71
CA LEU A 151 13.33 -10.02 2.25
C LEU A 151 14.22 -8.78 2.30
N LYS A 152 14.94 -8.57 3.41
CA LYS A 152 15.86 -7.45 3.56
C LYS A 152 16.92 -7.46 2.47
N GLY A 153 17.63 -8.58 2.32
CA GLY A 153 18.69 -8.74 1.31
C GLY A 153 18.20 -8.47 -0.12
N LEU A 154 17.06 -9.06 -0.50
CA LEU A 154 16.45 -8.89 -1.81
C LEU A 154 16.00 -7.44 -2.09
N VAL A 155 15.45 -6.75 -1.08
CA VAL A 155 14.98 -5.37 -1.23
C VAL A 155 16.13 -4.37 -1.24
N THR A 156 17.17 -4.58 -0.41
CA THR A 156 18.30 -3.66 -0.29
C THR A 156 19.47 -3.98 -1.23
N GLY A 157 19.50 -5.18 -1.84
CA GLY A 157 20.61 -5.64 -2.69
C GLY A 157 21.90 -5.87 -1.90
N ALA A 158 21.82 -6.24 -0.62
CA ALA A 158 22.96 -6.21 0.31
C ALA A 158 23.87 -7.46 0.28
N THR A 159 23.55 -8.45 -0.55
CA THR A 159 23.89 -9.86 -0.27
C THR A 159 24.47 -10.64 -1.46
N GLY A 160 24.76 -10.00 -2.59
CA GLY A 160 25.45 -10.67 -3.71
C GLY A 160 25.77 -9.78 -4.90
N ASP A 161 26.63 -10.29 -5.80
CA ASP A 161 27.05 -9.62 -7.04
C ASP A 161 25.96 -9.61 -8.13
N ASP A 162 24.97 -10.50 -8.01
CA ASP A 162 23.76 -10.55 -8.84
C ASP A 162 22.53 -10.45 -7.94
N ASP A 163 22.10 -9.21 -7.70
CA ASP A 163 20.94 -8.90 -6.85
C ASP A 163 19.58 -9.09 -7.55
N GLY A 164 19.60 -9.72 -8.74
CA GLY A 164 18.47 -10.04 -9.61
C GLY A 164 17.83 -8.84 -10.32
N LEU A 165 18.09 -7.61 -9.85
CA LEU A 165 17.57 -6.38 -10.47
C LEU A 165 18.64 -5.62 -11.28
N GLY A 166 19.92 -5.86 -11.01
CA GLY A 166 21.04 -5.20 -11.69
C GLY A 166 21.07 -3.69 -11.48
N LEU A 167 20.54 -3.21 -10.35
CA LEU A 167 20.41 -1.79 -10.05
C LEU A 167 21.60 -1.28 -9.24
N SER A 168 22.14 -0.12 -9.62
CA SER A 168 23.03 0.62 -8.74
C SER A 168 22.31 1.04 -7.45
N GLU A 169 23.08 1.33 -6.40
CA GLU A 169 22.52 1.80 -5.12
C GLU A 169 21.59 3.02 -5.29
N THR A 170 21.95 3.96 -6.17
CA THR A 170 21.13 5.14 -6.48
C THR A 170 19.81 4.76 -7.15
N GLN A 171 19.85 3.92 -8.18
CA GLN A 171 18.63 3.47 -8.87
C GLN A 171 17.71 2.67 -7.95
N ARG A 172 18.29 1.90 -7.02
CA ARG A 172 17.53 1.17 -6.01
C ARG A 172 16.86 2.10 -5.02
N LYS A 173 17.54 3.16 -4.56
CA LYS A 173 16.92 4.21 -3.72
C LYS A 173 15.80 4.93 -4.47
N GLU A 174 15.97 5.22 -5.75
CA GLU A 174 14.93 5.83 -6.59
C GLU A 174 13.70 4.92 -6.75
N LEU A 175 13.92 3.62 -7.01
CA LEU A 175 12.86 2.60 -7.12
C LEU A 175 11.96 2.59 -5.87
N TRP A 176 12.56 2.63 -4.69
CA TRP A 176 11.84 2.60 -3.42
C TRP A 176 11.40 3.98 -2.91
N GLY A 177 11.79 5.06 -3.59
CA GLY A 177 11.53 6.43 -3.16
C GLY A 177 12.28 6.84 -1.89
N GLY A 178 13.42 6.21 -1.59
CA GLY A 178 14.26 6.47 -0.44
C GLY A 178 15.00 5.23 0.08
N GLU A 179 15.56 5.36 1.27
CA GLU A 179 16.20 4.25 1.99
C GLU A 179 15.16 3.36 2.67
N VAL A 180 15.21 2.05 2.42
CA VAL A 180 14.29 1.08 3.03
C VAL A 180 14.88 0.55 4.33
N ILE A 181 14.22 0.86 5.46
CA ILE A 181 14.72 0.54 6.80
C ILE A 181 13.99 -0.63 7.48
N GLY A 182 12.86 -1.08 6.95
CA GLY A 182 12.08 -2.18 7.55
C GLY A 182 10.62 -2.20 7.16
N LEU A 183 9.86 -3.07 7.82
CA LEU A 183 8.42 -3.25 7.62
C LEU A 183 7.60 -2.42 8.62
N ASN A 184 6.38 -2.05 8.21
CA ASN A 184 5.42 -1.44 9.11
C ASN A 184 4.93 -2.49 10.14
N PRO A 185 4.98 -2.22 11.46
CA PRO A 185 4.55 -3.16 12.50
C PRO A 185 3.04 -3.42 12.49
N ASN A 186 2.25 -2.62 11.78
CA ASN A 186 0.81 -2.81 11.63
C ASN A 186 0.49 -3.96 10.66
N ILE A 187 0.55 -5.18 11.17
CA ILE A 187 0.24 -6.40 10.43
C ILE A 187 -1.25 -6.49 10.14
N ARG A 188 -1.59 -6.67 8.86
CA ARG A 188 -2.97 -6.79 8.38
C ARG A 188 -3.14 -8.08 7.62
N ILE A 189 -4.08 -8.91 8.06
CA ILE A 189 -4.46 -10.15 7.40
C ILE A 189 -5.83 -9.94 6.78
N TYR A 190 -5.94 -10.27 5.49
CA TYR A 190 -7.20 -10.24 4.76
C TYR A 190 -7.53 -11.63 4.25
N ARG A 191 -8.80 -12.03 4.39
CA ARG A 191 -9.34 -13.25 3.78
C ARG A 191 -10.53 -12.88 2.90
N TYR A 192 -10.57 -13.50 1.72
CA TYR A 192 -11.61 -13.33 0.74
C TYR A 192 -12.29 -14.69 0.49
N SER A 193 -13.55 -14.78 0.89
CA SER A 193 -14.46 -15.87 0.54
C SER A 193 -15.20 -15.55 -0.77
N LYS A 194 -15.91 -16.54 -1.33
CA LYS A 194 -16.70 -16.31 -2.56
C LYS A 194 -17.66 -15.13 -2.39
N GLY A 195 -17.58 -14.16 -3.30
CA GLY A 195 -18.41 -12.95 -3.30
C GLY A 195 -17.84 -11.77 -2.48
N GLN A 196 -16.76 -11.97 -1.74
CA GLN A 196 -16.00 -10.89 -1.11
C GLN A 196 -15.06 -10.22 -2.13
N PHE A 197 -14.84 -8.91 -2.01
CA PHE A 197 -14.08 -8.12 -2.98
C PHE A 197 -13.48 -6.86 -2.36
N PHE A 198 -12.58 -6.22 -3.11
CA PHE A 198 -12.09 -4.89 -2.83
C PHE A 198 -12.02 -4.13 -4.16
N ASP A 199 -12.82 -3.08 -4.30
CA ASP A 199 -12.85 -2.29 -5.52
C ASP A 199 -11.51 -1.58 -5.77
N GLN A 200 -11.29 -1.21 -7.04
CA GLN A 200 -10.12 -0.46 -7.47
C GLN A 200 -9.94 0.80 -6.63
N HIS A 201 -8.73 1.01 -6.14
CA HIS A 201 -8.37 2.15 -5.31
C HIS A 201 -6.86 2.41 -5.39
N CYS A 202 -6.45 3.63 -5.03
CA CYS A 202 -5.05 3.96 -4.81
C CYS A 202 -4.77 3.93 -3.31
N THR A 203 -3.83 3.08 -2.86
CA THR A 203 -3.48 2.98 -1.43
C THR A 203 -2.81 4.25 -0.89
N ARG A 204 -2.13 4.99 -1.77
CA ARG A 204 -1.54 6.31 -1.49
C ARG A 204 -1.52 7.13 -2.77
N VAL A 205 -1.91 8.39 -2.69
CA VAL A 205 -1.60 9.39 -3.72
C VAL A 205 -0.34 10.09 -3.24
N VAL A 206 0.81 9.74 -3.78
CA VAL A 206 1.99 10.60 -3.69
C VAL A 206 1.87 11.57 -4.85
N PRO A 207 1.87 12.90 -4.63
CA PRO A 207 2.00 13.84 -5.73
C PRO A 207 3.26 13.46 -6.49
N LEU A 208 3.11 13.09 -7.76
CA LEU A 208 4.25 12.98 -8.66
C LEU A 208 4.73 14.41 -8.85
N GLU A 209 5.64 14.90 -8.00
CA GLU A 209 6.43 16.07 -8.37
C GLU A 209 7.22 15.64 -9.60
N ARG A 210 6.66 15.95 -10.77
CA ARG A 210 7.42 15.93 -12.01
C ARG A 210 8.55 16.90 -11.77
N SER A 211 9.75 16.38 -11.56
CA SER A 211 11.00 17.08 -11.78
C SER A 211 11.04 17.51 -13.25
N LEU A 212 10.28 18.54 -13.58
CA LEU A 212 10.57 19.38 -14.73
C LEU A 212 11.70 20.27 -14.25
N GLY A 213 12.93 19.84 -14.53
CA GLY A 213 14.11 20.67 -14.35
C GLY A 213 13.90 22.06 -15.00
N PRO A 214 14.57 23.10 -14.49
CA PRO A 214 14.38 24.45 -14.99
C PRO A 214 14.65 24.48 -16.51
N ARG A 215 13.68 24.96 -17.29
CA ARG A 215 13.86 25.35 -18.69
C ARG A 215 15.11 26.23 -18.75
N MET A 216 16.18 25.75 -19.39
CA MET A 216 17.25 26.61 -19.86
C MET A 216 16.61 27.69 -20.72
N ARG A 217 16.66 28.93 -20.24
CA ARG A 217 16.46 30.10 -21.09
C ARG A 217 17.63 30.10 -22.06
N THR A 218 17.35 29.90 -23.34
CA THR A 218 18.27 30.26 -24.41
C THR A 218 18.64 31.73 -24.21
N MET A 219 19.92 32.01 -23.97
CA MET A 219 20.46 33.36 -24.06
C MET A 219 20.54 33.70 -25.55
N ASP A 220 19.66 34.57 -26.01
CA ASP A 220 19.82 35.23 -27.29
C ASP A 220 21.09 36.09 -27.21
N HIS A 221 22.12 35.68 -27.95
CA HIS A 221 23.25 36.54 -28.29
C HIS A 221 22.77 37.48 -29.40
N ALA A 222 22.48 38.72 -29.04
CA ALA A 222 22.42 39.83 -29.96
C ALA A 222 23.50 40.82 -29.54
N ASP A 223 24.68 40.69 -30.13
CA ASP A 223 25.66 41.76 -30.25
C ASP A 223 26.02 41.88 -31.74
N GLU A 224 25.39 42.83 -32.40
CA GLU A 224 25.85 43.40 -33.67
C GLU A 224 25.93 44.91 -33.46
N LEU A 225 27.12 45.45 -33.76
CA LEU A 225 27.62 46.85 -33.71
C LEU A 225 28.35 47.31 -32.44
#